data_AF-A0A293MP05-F1
#
_entry.id   AF-A0A293MP05-F1
#
_cell.length_a   1.000
_cell.length_b   1.000
_cell.length_c   1.000
_cell.angle_alpha   90.00
_cell.angle_beta   90.00
_cell.angle_gamma   90.00
#
_symmetry.space_group_name_H-M   'P 1'
#
loop_
_entity.id
_entity.type
_entity.pdbx_description
1 polymer ?
#
loop_
_entity_poly.entity_id
_entity_poly.type
_entity_poly.pdbx_seq_one_letter_code
_entity_poly.pdbx_strand_id
1 'polypeptide(L)'
;MQCSQTDAMGVRWARKKPMKATMFWAQSHVCQETTDVKAGRMEVEAALLMFRRSTSKNDLRYTNVICDGDSRTFLALCEGSTYGFIPFTKEDCMNHVQKRMGTVLRGLVTKSKREQSLSGR
;
A
#
# COMPACT_ATOMS: atom_id res chain seq x y z
N MET A 1 12.85 18.64 5.53
CA MET A 1 13.62 17.38 5.39
C MET A 1 13.20 16.67 4.11
N GLN A 2 14.12 16.45 3.18
CA GLN A 2 13.83 15.90 1.86
C GLN A 2 13.74 14.37 1.93
N CYS A 3 12.55 13.82 1.68
CA CYS A 3 12.37 12.39 1.45
C CYS A 3 12.49 12.13 -0.05
N SER A 4 13.62 11.58 -0.49
CA SER A 4 13.80 11.06 -1.86
C SER A 4 13.36 9.60 -1.87
N GLN A 5 12.11 9.35 -2.29
CA GLN A 5 11.67 8.00 -2.61
C GLN A 5 11.99 7.73 -4.08
N THR A 6 12.69 6.61 -4.32
CA THR A 6 12.89 6.04 -5.64
C THR A 6 12.02 4.79 -5.76
N ASP A 7 11.25 4.72 -6.83
CA ASP A 7 10.39 3.60 -7.18
C ASP A 7 11.27 2.40 -7.60
N ALA A 8 10.73 1.19 -7.50
CA ALA A 8 11.41 -0.08 -7.80
C ALA A 8 11.91 -0.25 -9.26
N MET A 9 11.70 0.76 -10.13
CA MET A 9 12.11 0.79 -11.53
C MET A 9 13.24 1.79 -11.83
N GLY A 10 13.80 2.48 -10.83
CA GLY A 10 14.99 3.32 -11.00
C GLY A 10 14.81 4.59 -11.86
N VAL A 11 13.57 4.96 -12.21
CA VAL A 11 13.28 6.17 -12.99
C VAL A 11 13.32 7.39 -12.06
N ARG A 12 14.28 8.28 -12.32
CA ARG A 12 14.43 9.54 -11.58
C ARG A 12 13.47 10.59 -12.13
N TRP A 13 12.29 10.70 -11.53
CA TRP A 13 11.37 11.80 -11.84
C TRP A 13 12.02 13.13 -11.46
N ALA A 14 12.24 14.01 -12.45
CA ALA A 14 12.68 15.37 -12.20
C ALA A 14 11.61 16.11 -11.36
N ARG A 15 12.02 16.79 -10.29
CA ARG A 15 11.12 17.62 -9.49
C ARG A 15 10.54 18.71 -10.38
N LYS A 16 9.25 18.62 -10.71
CA LYS A 16 8.54 19.69 -11.43
C LYS A 16 8.59 20.95 -10.57
N LYS A 17 9.00 22.09 -11.14
CA LYS A 17 8.93 23.38 -10.45
C LYS A 17 7.46 23.68 -10.11
N PRO A 18 7.14 24.14 -8.89
CA PRO A 18 5.77 24.44 -8.52
C PRO A 18 5.21 25.54 -9.45
N MET A 19 4.10 25.23 -10.13
CA MET A 19 3.42 26.18 -11.02
C MET A 19 2.69 27.23 -10.15
N LYS A 20 2.56 28.48 -10.62
CA LYS A 20 1.91 29.56 -9.84
C LYS A 20 0.54 29.17 -9.25
N ALA A 21 -0.23 28.34 -9.96
CA ALA A 21 -1.50 27.78 -9.50
C ALA A 21 -1.39 26.91 -8.23
N THR A 22 -0.29 26.16 -8.07
CA THR A 22 -0.05 25.32 -6.87
C THR A 22 0.19 26.15 -5.60
N MET A 23 0.76 27.35 -5.72
CA MET A 23 0.99 28.24 -4.57
C MET A 23 -0.32 28.85 -4.07
N PHE A 24 -1.21 29.26 -4.96
CA PHE A 24 -2.52 29.80 -4.59
C PHE A 24 -3.41 28.74 -3.91
N TRP A 25 -3.40 27.49 -4.42
CA TRP A 25 -4.08 26.38 -3.76
C TRP A 25 -3.50 26.12 -2.37
N ALA A 26 -2.17 26.09 -2.22
CA ALA A 26 -1.53 25.84 -0.93
C ALA A 26 -1.90 26.91 0.14
N GLN A 27 -2.11 28.17 -0.25
CA GLN A 27 -2.51 29.23 0.69
C GLN A 27 -3.98 29.19 1.09
N SER A 28 -4.87 28.73 0.21
CA SER A 28 -6.31 28.73 0.43
C SER A 28 -6.88 27.38 0.87
N HIS A 29 -6.11 26.29 0.71
CA HIS A 29 -6.58 24.97 1.09
C HIS A 29 -6.58 24.80 2.62
N VAL A 30 -7.66 24.17 3.11
CA VAL A 30 -7.70 23.58 4.44
C VAL A 30 -7.40 22.11 4.26
N CYS A 31 -6.22 21.66 4.71
CA CYS A 31 -5.83 20.27 4.61
C CYS A 31 -6.75 19.40 5.49
N GLN A 32 -7.46 18.46 4.89
CA GLN A 32 -8.20 17.43 5.61
C GLN A 32 -7.32 16.19 5.80
N GLU A 33 -6.13 16.39 6.34
CA GLU A 33 -5.24 15.28 6.66
C GLU A 33 -5.83 14.44 7.79
N THR A 34 -5.74 13.13 7.61
CA THR A 34 -6.19 12.18 8.63
C THR A 34 -5.10 11.96 9.69
N THR A 35 -3.83 12.11 9.30
CA THR A 35 -2.64 11.80 10.12
C THR A 35 -1.41 12.54 9.60
N ASP A 36 -0.53 13.01 10.49
CA ASP A 36 0.77 13.64 10.15
C ASP A 36 1.94 12.63 10.09
N VAL A 37 1.65 11.36 9.78
CA VAL A 37 2.69 10.32 9.68
C VAL A 37 3.30 10.25 8.28
N LYS A 38 4.54 9.75 8.22
CA LYS A 38 5.24 9.48 6.95
C LYS A 38 4.39 8.61 6.03
N ALA A 39 4.52 8.82 4.72
CA ALA A 39 3.76 8.11 3.68
C ALA A 39 3.66 6.59 3.90
N GLY A 40 4.78 5.92 4.21
CA GLY A 40 4.80 4.46 4.44
C GLY A 40 4.10 3.96 5.72
N ARG A 41 3.57 4.86 6.55
CA ARG A 41 2.79 4.58 7.77
C ARG A 41 1.36 5.11 7.70
N MET A 42 1.04 5.93 6.70
CA MET A 42 -0.29 6.54 6.55
C MET A 42 -1.39 5.49 6.48
N GLU A 43 -1.18 4.41 5.73
CA GLU A 43 -2.17 3.34 5.59
C GLU A 43 -2.48 2.64 6.92
N VAL A 44 -1.44 2.40 7.73
CA VAL A 44 -1.56 1.75 9.02
C VAL A 44 -2.35 2.61 10.00
N GLU A 45 -1.98 3.89 10.12
CA GLU A 45 -2.65 4.80 11.04
C GLU A 45 -4.08 5.12 10.59
N ALA A 46 -4.30 5.28 9.28
CA ALA A 46 -5.64 5.47 8.72
C ALA A 46 -6.55 4.27 9.03
N ALA A 47 -6.05 3.04 8.87
CA ALA A 47 -6.82 1.84 9.20
C ALA A 47 -7.16 1.78 10.69
N LEU A 48 -6.19 2.01 11.58
CA LEU A 48 -6.43 2.05 13.03
C LEU A 48 -7.49 3.08 13.41
N LEU A 49 -7.41 4.28 12.82
CA LEU A 49 -8.37 5.35 13.06
C LEU A 49 -9.78 4.96 12.57
N MET A 50 -9.89 4.40 11.36
CA MET A 50 -11.17 3.98 10.80
C MET A 50 -11.84 2.89 11.65
N PHE A 51 -11.07 1.89 12.12
CA PHE A 51 -11.60 0.79 12.93
C PHE A 51 -12.05 1.27 14.31
N ARG A 52 -11.28 2.17 14.94
CA ARG A 52 -11.71 2.78 16.22
C ARG A 52 -12.98 3.63 16.03
N ARG A 53 -13.05 4.38 14.93
CA ARG A 53 -14.21 5.21 14.61
C ARG A 53 -15.46 4.40 14.29
N SER A 54 -15.34 3.25 13.63
CA SER A 54 -16.51 2.43 13.28
C SER A 54 -17.22 1.91 14.51
N THR A 55 -16.49 1.49 15.54
CA THR A 55 -17.07 1.12 16.84
C THR A 55 -17.63 2.33 17.57
N SER A 56 -16.87 3.43 17.68
CA SER A 56 -17.32 4.60 18.43
C SER A 56 -18.54 5.31 17.83
N LYS A 57 -18.65 5.35 16.49
CA LYS A 57 -19.69 6.13 15.80
C LYS A 57 -20.89 5.30 15.38
N ASN A 58 -20.66 4.04 14.98
CA ASN A 58 -21.68 3.21 14.32
C ASN A 58 -21.87 1.85 15.02
N ASP A 59 -21.12 1.53 16.08
CA ASP A 59 -21.05 0.20 16.72
C ASP A 59 -20.81 -0.95 15.72
N LEU A 60 -20.02 -0.67 14.67
CA LEU A 60 -19.67 -1.64 13.63
C LEU A 60 -18.27 -2.20 13.85
N ARG A 61 -18.13 -3.49 13.55
CA ARG A 61 -16.88 -4.25 13.65
C ARG A 61 -16.57 -4.86 12.29
N TYR A 62 -15.39 -4.54 11.76
CA TYR A 62 -14.87 -5.18 10.55
C TYR A 62 -14.18 -6.48 10.93
N THR A 63 -14.46 -7.58 10.22
CA THR A 63 -13.80 -8.88 10.44
C THR A 63 -12.72 -9.16 9.40
N ASN A 64 -12.86 -8.59 8.20
CA ASN A 64 -11.97 -8.87 7.07
C ASN A 64 -11.24 -7.59 6.67
N VAL A 65 -9.95 -7.72 6.37
CA VAL A 65 -9.08 -6.61 5.98
C VAL A 65 -8.43 -6.94 4.64
N ILE A 66 -8.70 -6.11 3.63
CA ILE A 66 -8.08 -6.24 2.31
C ILE A 66 -6.75 -5.47 2.30
N CYS A 67 -5.66 -6.12 1.89
CA CYS A 67 -4.31 -5.54 1.84
C CYS A 67 -3.70 -5.64 0.43
N ASP A 68 -2.88 -4.66 0.01
CA ASP A 68 -2.16 -4.68 -1.29
C ASP A 68 -0.89 -5.54 -1.27
N GLY A 69 -0.93 -6.66 -0.53
CA GLY A 69 0.22 -7.54 -0.29
C GLY A 69 1.02 -7.20 0.97
N ASP A 70 1.00 -5.96 1.44
CA ASP A 70 1.65 -5.57 2.69
C ASP A 70 0.86 -6.04 3.91
N SER A 71 1.53 -6.69 4.86
CA SER A 71 0.91 -7.20 6.10
C SER A 71 0.99 -6.22 7.27
N ARG A 72 1.60 -5.05 7.09
CA ARG A 72 1.83 -4.06 8.17
C ARG A 72 0.54 -3.58 8.82
N THR A 73 -0.47 -3.28 8.01
CA THR A 73 -1.78 -2.83 8.49
C THR A 73 -2.49 -3.91 9.29
N PHE A 74 -2.46 -5.16 8.80
CA PHE A 74 -3.04 -6.30 9.50
C PHE A 74 -2.37 -6.53 10.86
N LEU A 75 -1.03 -6.55 10.90
CA LEU A 75 -0.28 -6.70 12.15
C LEU A 75 -0.61 -5.61 13.16
N ALA A 76 -0.64 -4.35 12.72
CA ALA A 76 -0.98 -3.23 13.57
C ALA A 76 -2.41 -3.30 14.12
N LEU A 77 -3.38 -3.81 13.35
CA LEU A 77 -4.75 -4.03 13.81
C LEU A 77 -4.82 -5.14 14.87
N CYS A 78 -4.08 -6.23 14.67
CA CYS A 78 -3.97 -7.32 15.64
C CYS A 78 -3.29 -6.86 16.95
N GLU A 79 -2.14 -6.19 16.86
CA GLU A 79 -1.40 -5.66 18.01
C GLU A 79 -2.18 -4.55 18.73
N GLY A 80 -2.87 -3.71 17.98
CA GLY A 80 -3.69 -2.62 18.51
C GLY A 80 -4.96 -3.08 19.23
N SER A 81 -5.26 -4.38 19.21
CA SER A 81 -6.41 -5.01 19.87
C SER A 81 -7.71 -4.20 19.72
N THR A 82 -7.95 -3.65 18.52
CA THR A 82 -9.00 -2.64 18.27
C THR A 82 -10.41 -3.11 18.62
N TYR A 83 -10.68 -4.41 18.46
CA TYR A 83 -11.95 -5.05 18.85
C TYR A 83 -11.78 -6.12 19.95
N GLY A 84 -10.65 -6.12 20.65
CA GLY A 84 -10.36 -7.11 21.69
C GLY A 84 -10.13 -8.51 21.12
N PHE A 85 -11.01 -9.45 21.48
CA PHE A 85 -10.83 -10.90 21.19
C PHE A 85 -11.24 -11.32 19.77
N ILE A 86 -11.81 -10.42 18.97
CA ILE A 86 -12.31 -10.78 17.63
C ILE A 86 -11.14 -10.90 16.66
N PRO A 87 -10.90 -12.08 16.05
CA PRO A 87 -9.82 -12.25 15.10
C PRO A 87 -10.14 -11.54 13.77
N PHE A 88 -9.11 -10.98 13.14
CA PHE A 88 -9.18 -10.43 11.80
C PHE A 88 -8.77 -11.48 10.76
N THR A 89 -9.46 -11.49 9.62
CA THR A 89 -9.07 -12.25 8.44
C THR A 89 -8.36 -11.34 7.45
N LYS A 90 -7.13 -11.70 7.07
CA LYS A 90 -6.40 -10.99 6.01
C LYS A 90 -6.83 -11.51 4.64
N GLU A 91 -7.25 -10.60 3.76
CA GLU A 91 -7.49 -10.87 2.35
C GLU A 91 -6.49 -10.06 1.49
N ASP A 92 -6.06 -10.63 0.37
CA ASP A 92 -5.18 -9.93 -0.57
C ASP A 92 -6.01 -9.29 -1.68
N CYS A 93 -5.62 -8.09 -2.11
CA CYS A 93 -6.31 -7.40 -3.18
C CYS A 93 -6.14 -8.12 -4.53
N MET A 94 -7.14 -8.03 -5.42
CA MET A 94 -7.09 -8.70 -6.73
C MET A 94 -5.88 -8.27 -7.56
N ASN A 95 -5.50 -6.99 -7.50
CA ASN A 95 -4.32 -6.49 -8.21
C ASN A 95 -3.03 -7.16 -7.72
N HIS A 96 -2.89 -7.38 -6.41
CA HIS A 96 -1.76 -8.08 -5.83
C HIS A 96 -1.73 -9.54 -6.30
N VAL A 97 -2.88 -10.22 -6.27
CA VAL A 97 -3.00 -11.60 -6.77
C VAL A 97 -2.60 -11.69 -8.24
N GLN A 98 -3.10 -10.80 -9.10
CA GLN A 98 -2.75 -10.76 -10.52
C GLN A 98 -1.25 -10.49 -10.75
N LYS A 99 -0.66 -9.51 -10.05
CA LYS A 99 0.78 -9.21 -10.13
C LYS A 99 1.63 -10.43 -9.72
N ARG A 100 1.24 -11.12 -8.65
CA ARG A 100 1.92 -12.32 -8.14
C ARG A 100 1.86 -13.44 -9.19
N MET A 101 0.67 -13.74 -9.71
CA MET A 101 0.50 -14.76 -10.76
C MET A 101 1.31 -14.42 -12.02
N GLY A 102 1.23 -13.18 -12.51
CA GLY A 102 1.97 -12.75 -13.69
C GLY A 102 3.49 -12.85 -13.51
N THR A 103 3.99 -12.59 -12.30
CA THR A 103 5.42 -12.71 -11.98
C THR A 103 5.88 -14.16 -12.02
N VAL A 104 5.09 -15.08 -11.46
CA VAL A 104 5.38 -16.53 -11.50
C VAL A 104 5.40 -17.02 -12.95
N LEU A 105 4.39 -16.67 -13.75
CA LEU A 105 4.30 -17.08 -15.16
C LEU A 105 5.47 -16.58 -16.00
N ARG A 106 5.85 -15.29 -15.87
CA ARG A 106 7.04 -14.74 -16.54
C ARG A 106 8.32 -15.46 -16.12
N GLY A 107 8.42 -15.82 -14.84
CA GLY A 107 9.54 -16.61 -14.31
C GLY A 107 9.63 -17.99 -14.97
N LEU A 108 8.51 -18.68 -15.14
CA LEU A 108 8.45 -19.99 -15.80
C LEU A 108 8.86 -19.90 -17.28
N VAL A 109 8.32 -18.92 -18.03
CA VAL A 109 8.66 -18.69 -19.44
C VAL A 109 10.15 -18.37 -19.60
N THR A 110 10.72 -17.60 -18.67
CA THR A 110 12.15 -17.26 -18.73
C THR A 110 13.04 -18.47 -18.48
N LYS A 111 12.64 -19.39 -17.58
CA LYS A 111 13.37 -20.63 -17.31
C LYS A 111 13.32 -21.60 -18.49
N SER A 112 12.14 -21.83 -19.06
CA SER A 112 12.00 -22.73 -20.22
C SER A 112 12.77 -22.24 -21.45
N LYS A 113 12.83 -20.92 -21.68
CA LYS A 113 13.63 -20.33 -22.77
C LYS A 113 15.14 -20.50 -22.56
N ARG A 114 15.62 -20.53 -21.31
CA ARG A 114 17.04 -20.81 -21.01
C ARG A 114 17.37 -22.29 -21.25
N GLU A 115 16.47 -23.19 -20.90
CA GLU A 115 16.64 -24.64 -21.10
C GLU A 115 16.59 -25.05 -22.59
N GLN A 116 15.91 -24.28 -23.45
CA GLN A 116 15.88 -24.49 -24.90
C GLN A 116 17.13 -23.99 -25.66
N SER A 117 18.12 -23.38 -24.99
CA SER A 117 19.41 -23.08 -25.61
C SER A 117 20.30 -24.34 -25.69
N LEU A 118 19.81 -25.38 -26.34
CA LEU A 118 20.62 -26.53 -26.73
C LEU A 118 21.23 -26.24 -28.10
N SER A 119 22.56 -26.32 -28.13
CA SER A 119 23.46 -26.07 -29.25
C SER A 119 22.91 -26.52 -30.61
N GLY A 120 22.63 -25.56 -31.49
CA GLY A 120 22.62 -25.80 -32.93
C GLY A 120 24.07 -25.81 -33.42
N ARG A 121 24.59 -27.00 -33.73
CA ARG A 121 25.79 -27.21 -34.54
C ARG A 121 25.34 -27.39 -35.99
#